data_AF-A0AAF3F0K9-F1
#
_entry.id   AF-A0AAF3F0K9-F1
#
_cell.length_a   1.000
_cell.length_b   1.000
_cell.length_c   1.000
_cell.angle_alpha   90.00
_cell.angle_beta   90.00
_cell.angle_gamma   90.00
#
_symmetry.space_group_name_H-M   'P 1'
#
loop_
_entity.id
_entity.type
_entity.pdbx_description
1 polymer ?
#
loop_
_entity_poly.entity_id
_entity_poly.type
_entity_poly.pdbx_seq_one_letter_code
_entity_poly.pdbx_strand_id
1 'polypeptide(L)'
;MPVKKCLTDADFNGAVGAAGGRPYVVDFYADWCGPCKKIAPVFEQLSNKYLGVDFIKVDVDKCQEVAATNGVSAMPTFVMFVNKSKVEVLRGADPNALEAMIRKYAEVSTSSEAPGYIDLHPFIEKQQSEALNNDDDTPLEAFLDGRGNLKSDCDEQLIISFPFNQPVKIHSVMLKGPGKLAPKKIRLFINLPKALDFDHAPGAEATQEFELGPSTSSDNGEVVELRFVRFQNVQNIQVFIENNQGGGDVTELCALKFYGQPLSAVNMNDFKRVAGKAGEAGH
;
A
#
# COMPACT_ATOMS: atom_id res chain seq x y z
N MET A 1 -11.13 16.70 -1.48
CA MET A 1 -12.49 16.28 -1.03
C MET A 1 -12.94 17.26 0.05
N PRO A 2 -14.25 17.55 0.19
CA PRO A 2 -14.71 18.46 1.24
C PRO A 2 -14.45 17.84 2.62
N VAL A 3 -14.04 18.68 3.57
CA VAL A 3 -13.86 18.29 4.97
C VAL A 3 -15.21 17.83 5.53
N LYS A 4 -15.26 16.61 6.08
CA LYS A 4 -16.49 16.06 6.68
C LYS A 4 -16.62 16.50 8.13
N LYS A 5 -17.64 17.29 8.44
CA LYS A 5 -17.96 17.70 9.81
C LYS A 5 -18.90 16.68 10.46
N CYS A 6 -18.47 16.09 11.57
CA CYS A 6 -19.26 15.18 12.39
C CYS A 6 -19.84 15.96 13.57
N LEU A 7 -21.15 15.84 13.79
CA LEU A 7 -21.88 16.51 14.88
C LEU A 7 -22.44 15.51 15.90
N THR A 8 -22.35 14.22 15.60
CA THR A 8 -22.73 13.11 16.49
C THR A 8 -21.68 12.00 16.39
N ASP A 9 -21.65 11.10 17.38
CA ASP A 9 -20.77 9.93 17.34
C ASP A 9 -21.13 8.97 16.19
N ALA A 10 -22.41 8.92 15.81
CA ALA A 10 -22.88 8.16 14.65
C ALA A 10 -22.32 8.70 13.32
N ASP A 11 -22.25 10.04 13.16
CA ASP A 11 -21.65 10.66 11.97
C ASP A 11 -20.16 10.31 11.84
N PHE A 12 -19.46 10.24 12.98
CA PHE A 12 -18.06 9.84 13.03
C PHE A 12 -17.88 8.38 12.61
N ASN A 13 -18.67 7.47 13.19
CA ASN A 13 -18.62 6.05 12.82
C ASN A 13 -18.94 5.83 11.34
N GLY A 14 -19.92 6.56 10.79
CA GLY A 14 -20.24 6.53 9.36
C GLY A 14 -19.12 7.11 8.49
N ALA A 15 -18.43 8.16 8.94
CA ALA A 15 -17.26 8.72 8.25
C ALA A 15 -16.08 7.75 8.22
N VAL A 16 -15.77 7.11 9.35
CA VAL A 16 -14.71 6.09 9.45
C VAL A 16 -15.04 4.86 8.61
N GLY A 17 -16.32 4.45 8.57
CA GLY A 17 -16.77 3.36 7.69
C GLY A 17 -16.58 3.67 6.20
N ALA A 18 -16.95 4.88 5.78
CA ALA A 18 -16.82 5.34 4.39
C ALA A 18 -15.37 5.54 3.93
N ALA A 19 -14.42 5.73 4.84
CA ALA A 19 -13.00 5.83 4.50
C ALA A 19 -12.46 4.53 3.86
N GLY A 20 -13.07 3.37 4.19
CA GLY A 20 -12.83 2.11 3.46
C GLY A 20 -11.39 1.60 3.48
N GLY A 21 -10.58 2.04 4.45
CA GLY A 21 -9.14 1.70 4.57
C GLY A 21 -8.20 2.84 4.18
N ARG A 22 -8.70 3.91 3.53
CA ARG A 22 -7.90 5.11 3.24
C ARG A 22 -7.46 5.80 4.54
N PRO A 23 -6.26 6.39 4.58
CA PRO A 23 -5.83 7.20 5.71
C PRO A 23 -6.81 8.35 5.91
N TYR A 24 -7.09 8.68 7.17
CA TYR A 24 -7.93 9.81 7.51
C TYR A 24 -7.39 10.57 8.71
N VAL A 25 -7.45 11.89 8.63
CA VAL A 25 -7.06 12.79 9.71
C VAL A 25 -8.30 13.38 10.36
N VAL A 26 -8.34 13.34 11.69
CA VAL A 26 -9.44 13.88 12.50
C VAL A 26 -8.95 15.10 13.26
N ASP A 27 -9.55 16.26 12.99
CA ASP A 27 -9.39 17.50 13.76
C ASP A 27 -10.44 17.53 14.87
N PHE A 28 -9.98 17.33 16.11
CA PHE A 28 -10.78 17.51 17.32
C PHE A 28 -10.71 18.98 17.75
N TYR A 29 -11.83 19.67 17.58
CA TYR A 29 -11.95 21.12 17.80
C TYR A 29 -13.13 21.46 18.72
N ALA A 30 -13.18 22.72 19.15
CA ALA A 30 -14.33 23.32 19.82
C ALA A 30 -14.64 24.70 19.22
N ASP A 31 -15.90 25.11 19.18
CA ASP A 31 -16.31 26.40 18.58
C ASP A 31 -15.76 27.63 19.34
N TRP A 32 -15.49 27.48 20.64
CA TRP A 32 -14.91 28.51 21.50
C TRP A 32 -13.37 28.54 21.46
N CYS A 33 -12.72 27.56 20.83
CA CYS A 33 -11.26 27.44 20.78
C CYS A 33 -10.64 28.40 19.75
N GLY A 34 -9.92 29.41 20.23
CA GLY A 34 -9.20 30.39 19.39
C GLY A 34 -8.15 29.78 18.45
N PRO A 35 -7.24 28.92 18.92
CA PRO A 35 -6.26 28.24 18.06
C PRO A 35 -6.91 27.37 16.97
N CYS A 36 -8.04 26.73 17.28
CA CYS A 36 -8.79 25.91 16.33
C CYS A 36 -9.29 26.73 15.13
N LYS A 37 -9.78 27.96 15.38
CA LYS A 37 -10.19 28.88 14.32
C LYS A 37 -9.04 29.30 13.41
N LYS A 38 -7.83 29.44 13.96
CA LYS A 38 -6.64 29.83 13.18
C LYS A 38 -6.17 28.73 12.23
N ILE A 39 -6.25 27.47 12.64
CA ILE A 39 -5.74 26.34 11.85
C ILE A 39 -6.79 25.74 10.90
N ALA A 40 -8.10 26.00 11.12
CA ALA A 40 -9.17 25.49 10.27
C ALA A 40 -8.99 25.78 8.75
N PRO A 41 -8.59 26.99 8.31
CA PRO A 41 -8.36 27.25 6.89
C PRO A 41 -7.20 26.43 6.31
N VAL A 42 -6.16 26.18 7.10
CA VAL A 42 -5.03 25.33 6.70
C VAL A 42 -5.51 23.89 6.52
N PHE A 43 -6.31 23.38 7.46
CA PHE A 43 -6.86 22.03 7.38
C PHE A 43 -7.73 21.84 6.12
N GLU A 44 -8.55 22.84 5.76
CA GLU A 44 -9.34 22.85 4.52
C GLU A 44 -8.47 22.93 3.26
N GLN A 45 -7.38 23.72 3.27
CA GLN A 45 -6.44 23.75 2.16
C GLN A 45 -5.76 22.39 1.95
N LEU A 46 -5.35 21.73 3.04
CA LEU A 46 -4.73 20.42 2.98
C LEU A 46 -5.69 19.34 2.47
N SER A 47 -6.99 19.44 2.76
CA SER A 47 -8.00 18.49 2.24
C SER A 47 -8.23 18.60 0.73
N ASN A 48 -7.92 19.75 0.15
CA ASN A 48 -7.94 19.97 -1.30
C ASN A 48 -6.63 19.51 -1.94
N LYS A 49 -5.51 19.58 -1.21
CA LYS A 49 -4.19 19.15 -1.68
C LYS A 49 -3.98 17.64 -1.65
N TYR A 50 -4.44 16.97 -0.59
CA TYR A 50 -4.20 15.54 -0.35
C TYR A 50 -5.47 14.70 -0.57
N LEU A 51 -5.79 14.41 -1.83
CA LEU A 51 -7.02 13.70 -2.21
C LEU A 51 -7.06 12.22 -1.77
N GLY A 52 -5.91 11.63 -1.46
CA GLY A 52 -5.78 10.27 -0.94
C GLY A 52 -6.05 10.12 0.56
N VAL A 53 -6.25 11.24 1.27
CA VAL A 53 -6.52 11.27 2.72
C VAL A 53 -7.91 11.85 2.95
N ASP A 54 -8.73 11.21 3.79
CA ASP A 54 -10.01 11.78 4.20
C ASP A 54 -9.81 12.75 5.38
N PHE A 55 -10.52 13.89 5.35
CA PHE A 55 -10.40 14.93 6.37
C PHE A 55 -11.72 15.03 7.14
N ILE A 56 -11.65 14.84 8.46
CA ILE A 56 -12.80 14.80 9.34
C ILE A 56 -12.63 15.83 10.45
N LYS A 57 -13.71 16.55 10.79
CA LYS A 57 -13.76 17.46 11.93
C LYS A 57 -14.76 16.95 12.96
N VAL A 58 -14.31 16.84 14.21
CA VAL A 58 -15.13 16.39 15.35
C VAL A 58 -15.19 17.51 16.38
N ASP A 59 -16.42 17.93 16.68
CA ASP A 59 -16.70 18.89 17.73
C ASP A 59 -16.72 18.15 19.08
N VAL A 60 -15.75 18.43 19.95
CA VAL A 60 -15.58 17.71 21.23
C VAL A 60 -16.73 17.94 22.19
N ASP A 61 -17.46 19.06 22.07
CA ASP A 61 -18.60 19.36 22.94
C ASP A 61 -19.81 18.49 22.57
N LYS A 62 -19.89 18.05 21.31
CA LYS A 62 -21.01 17.25 20.76
C LYS A 62 -20.71 15.75 20.68
N CYS A 63 -19.45 15.38 20.44
CA CYS A 63 -19.00 13.99 20.31
C CYS A 63 -18.08 13.61 21.47
N GLN A 64 -18.60 13.70 22.70
CA GLN A 64 -17.80 13.56 23.93
C GLN A 64 -17.21 12.15 24.08
N GLU A 65 -17.97 11.11 23.68
CA GLU A 65 -17.52 9.72 23.75
C GLU A 65 -16.38 9.45 22.77
N VAL A 66 -16.51 9.91 21.51
CA VAL A 66 -15.45 9.80 20.50
C VAL A 66 -14.20 10.58 20.94
N ALA A 67 -14.34 11.78 21.49
CA ALA A 67 -13.22 12.56 22.01
C ALA A 67 -12.51 11.86 23.17
N ALA A 68 -13.26 11.33 24.13
CA ALA A 68 -12.73 10.60 25.29
C ALA A 68 -11.98 9.32 24.87
N THR A 69 -12.60 8.52 23.99
CA THR A 69 -12.02 7.26 23.49
C THR A 69 -10.71 7.48 22.73
N ASN A 70 -10.58 8.63 22.05
CA ASN A 70 -9.36 8.99 21.34
C ASN A 70 -8.29 9.67 22.22
N GLY A 71 -8.58 9.87 23.51
CA GLY A 71 -7.65 10.46 24.47
C GLY A 71 -7.41 11.95 24.25
N VAL A 72 -8.43 12.67 23.76
CA VAL A 72 -8.37 14.11 23.52
C VAL A 72 -8.49 14.85 24.85
N SER A 73 -7.45 15.60 25.21
CA SER A 73 -7.39 16.38 26.46
C SER A 73 -7.16 17.88 26.23
N ALA A 74 -6.95 18.29 24.98
CA ALA A 74 -6.71 19.68 24.59
C ALA A 74 -7.10 19.88 23.12
N MET A 75 -7.49 21.11 22.75
CA MET A 75 -7.88 21.44 21.38
C MET A 75 -7.00 22.57 20.82
N PRO A 76 -6.65 22.53 19.52
CA PRO A 76 -6.93 21.43 18.59
C PRO A 76 -6.04 20.22 18.88
N THR A 77 -6.58 19.02 18.68
CA THR A 77 -5.78 17.79 18.58
C THR A 77 -6.11 17.15 17.25
N PHE A 78 -5.08 16.86 16.46
CA PHE A 78 -5.19 16.11 15.23
C PHE A 78 -4.78 14.68 15.48
N VAL A 79 -5.58 13.74 15.01
CA VAL A 79 -5.27 12.32 15.11
C VAL A 79 -5.27 11.72 13.71
N MET A 80 -4.16 11.11 13.34
CA MET A 80 -4.03 10.40 12.08
C MET A 80 -4.37 8.93 12.28
N PHE A 81 -5.21 8.41 11.38
CA PHE A 81 -5.61 7.03 11.34
C PHE A 81 -5.27 6.40 10.00
N VAL A 82 -4.81 5.16 10.06
CA VAL A 82 -4.59 4.29 8.90
C VAL A 82 -5.24 2.96 9.23
N ASN A 83 -6.08 2.42 8.33
CA ASN A 83 -6.81 1.17 8.56
C ASN A 83 -7.53 1.13 9.93
N LYS A 84 -8.19 2.24 10.27
CA LYS A 84 -8.94 2.44 11.54
C LYS A 84 -8.08 2.40 12.81
N SER A 85 -6.77 2.34 12.68
CA SER A 85 -5.82 2.36 13.81
C SER A 85 -5.20 3.74 13.95
N LYS A 86 -5.09 4.23 15.18
CA LYS A 86 -4.43 5.49 15.50
C LYS A 86 -2.91 5.35 15.31
N VAL A 87 -2.32 6.09 14.38
CA VAL A 87 -0.88 5.98 14.05
C VAL A 87 -0.06 7.17 14.53
N GLU A 88 -0.65 8.36 14.61
CA GLU A 88 0.04 9.57 15.06
C GLU A 88 -0.95 10.56 15.69
N VAL A 89 -0.48 11.33 16.67
CA VAL A 89 -1.26 12.37 17.35
C VAL A 89 -0.44 13.64 17.37
N LEU A 90 -1.02 14.72 16.85
CA LEU A 90 -0.45 16.06 16.91
C LEU A 90 -1.35 16.93 17.80
N ARG A 91 -0.76 17.51 18.85
CA ARG A 91 -1.47 18.42 19.75
C ARG A 91 -1.07 19.86 19.46
N GLY A 92 -2.05 20.75 19.42
CA GLY A 92 -1.85 22.17 19.19
C GLY A 92 -1.95 22.58 17.72
N ALA A 93 -2.03 23.89 17.52
CA ALA A 93 -2.22 24.50 16.21
C ALA A 93 -0.85 24.76 15.52
N ASP A 94 -0.26 23.72 14.94
CA ASP A 94 0.97 23.81 14.15
C ASP A 94 0.73 23.40 12.69
N PRO A 95 0.63 24.36 11.75
CA PRO A 95 0.43 24.10 10.33
C PRO A 95 1.50 23.22 9.69
N ASN A 96 2.76 23.42 10.04
CA ASN A 96 3.89 22.73 9.41
C ASN A 96 3.95 21.28 9.88
N ALA A 97 3.78 21.05 11.18
CA ALA A 97 3.72 19.71 11.74
C ALA A 97 2.50 18.94 11.22
N LEU A 98 1.35 19.62 11.08
CA LEU A 98 0.12 19.04 10.52
C LEU A 98 0.31 18.59 9.08
N GLU A 99 0.87 19.46 8.22
CA GLU A 99 1.16 19.09 6.83
C GLU A 99 2.21 17.98 6.74
N ALA A 100 3.25 18.00 7.58
CA ALA A 100 4.27 16.95 7.61
C ALA A 100 3.67 15.59 7.99
N MET A 101 2.81 15.54 9.01
CA MET A 101 2.07 14.34 9.41
C MET A 101 1.18 13.84 8.27
N ILE A 102 0.40 14.72 7.64
CA ILE A 102 -0.48 14.35 6.53
C ILE A 102 0.35 13.82 5.35
N ARG A 103 1.42 14.52 4.94
CA ARG A 103 2.30 14.08 3.85
C ARG A 103 2.91 12.70 4.12
N LYS A 104 3.42 12.49 5.34
CA LYS A 104 4.01 11.22 5.77
C LYS A 104 3.08 10.03 5.54
N TYR A 105 1.78 10.19 5.77
CA TYR A 105 0.81 9.10 5.62
C TYR A 105 -0.02 9.18 4.32
N ALA A 106 -0.01 10.30 3.61
CA ALA A 106 -0.56 10.40 2.26
C ALA A 106 0.24 9.55 1.27
N GLU A 107 1.54 9.39 1.49
CA GLU A 107 2.41 8.50 0.72
C GLU A 107 2.20 7.02 1.09
N VAL A 108 1.81 6.74 2.34
CA VAL A 108 1.46 5.40 2.86
C VAL A 108 0.15 4.88 2.25
N SER A 109 -0.72 5.74 1.71
CA SER A 109 -1.98 5.33 1.04
C SER A 109 -1.79 4.52 -0.26
N THR A 110 -0.56 4.41 -0.77
CA THR A 110 -0.23 3.52 -1.91
C THR A 110 0.22 2.12 -1.46
N SER A 111 0.36 1.92 -0.15
CA SER A 111 0.64 0.62 0.46
C SER A 111 -0.58 0.18 1.26
N SER A 112 -1.27 -0.81 0.72
CA SER A 112 -2.25 -1.62 1.42
C SER A 112 -1.59 -2.41 2.56
N GLU A 113 -1.20 -1.71 3.62
CA GLU A 113 -0.66 -2.30 4.84
C GLU A 113 -1.81 -2.59 5.80
N ALA A 114 -2.33 -3.83 5.78
CA ALA A 114 -3.01 -4.34 6.97
C ALA A 114 -2.09 -4.10 8.19
N PRO A 115 -2.59 -3.57 9.34
CA PRO A 115 -1.74 -3.13 10.43
C PRO A 115 -0.79 -4.24 10.89
N GLY A 116 0.51 -3.97 10.80
CA GLY A 116 1.59 -4.88 11.20
C GLY A 116 2.39 -5.52 10.06
N TYR A 117 1.98 -5.38 8.80
CA TYR A 117 2.71 -5.93 7.66
C TYR A 117 3.39 -4.82 6.84
N ILE A 118 4.64 -5.04 6.45
CA ILE A 118 5.49 -4.13 5.68
C ILE A 118 5.63 -4.58 4.24
N ASP A 119 6.01 -3.67 3.34
CA ASP A 119 6.47 -4.03 1.99
C ASP A 119 7.71 -4.93 2.08
N LEU A 120 7.61 -6.13 1.50
CA LEU A 120 8.66 -7.14 1.51
C LEU A 120 9.66 -6.99 0.35
N HIS A 121 9.45 -6.04 -0.57
CA HIS A 121 10.37 -5.77 -1.67
C HIS A 121 11.85 -5.64 -1.24
N PRO A 122 12.20 -5.00 -0.10
CA PRO A 122 13.59 -4.92 0.35
C PRO A 122 14.25 -6.26 0.69
N PHE A 123 13.47 -7.32 0.90
CA PHE A 123 13.98 -8.66 1.19
C PHE A 123 14.14 -9.53 -0.06
N ILE A 124 13.68 -9.06 -1.23
CA ILE A 124 13.82 -9.79 -2.50
C ILE A 124 15.29 -9.77 -2.94
N GLU A 125 15.84 -10.95 -3.24
CA GLU A 125 17.16 -11.09 -3.86
C GLU A 125 17.05 -10.81 -5.36
N LYS A 126 17.20 -9.54 -5.75
CA LYS A 126 17.05 -9.11 -7.14
C LYS A 126 17.96 -9.87 -8.11
N GLN A 127 19.20 -10.16 -7.70
CA GLN A 127 20.17 -10.88 -8.55
C GLN A 127 19.80 -12.35 -8.82
N GLN A 128 18.95 -12.95 -7.99
CA GLN A 128 18.48 -14.33 -8.15
C GLN A 128 17.02 -14.38 -8.64
N SER A 129 16.39 -13.22 -8.83
CA SER A 129 15.03 -13.16 -9.36
C SER A 129 15.07 -13.41 -10.87
N GLU A 130 14.08 -14.15 -11.36
CA GLU A 130 14.01 -14.59 -12.76
C GLU A 130 12.59 -14.38 -13.27
N ALA A 131 12.45 -13.95 -14.53
CA ALA A 131 11.18 -13.89 -15.23
C ALA A 131 11.31 -14.73 -16.51
N LEU A 132 10.30 -15.56 -16.76
CA LEU A 132 10.15 -16.31 -18.00
C LEU A 132 9.10 -15.64 -18.86
N ASN A 133 9.38 -15.57 -20.17
CA ASN A 133 8.58 -14.91 -21.20
C ASN A 133 8.45 -13.38 -21.03
N ASN A 134 9.42 -12.71 -20.39
CA ASN A 134 9.45 -11.25 -20.40
C ASN A 134 10.05 -10.71 -21.70
N ASP A 135 9.53 -9.59 -22.15
CA ASP A 135 10.04 -8.80 -23.27
C ASP A 135 11.40 -8.18 -22.92
N ASP A 136 12.35 -8.28 -23.85
CA ASP A 136 13.75 -7.84 -23.69
C ASP A 136 13.87 -6.32 -23.45
N ASP A 137 12.92 -5.53 -23.95
CA ASP A 137 12.86 -4.08 -23.72
C ASP A 137 12.32 -3.74 -22.31
N THR A 138 11.74 -4.72 -21.62
CA THR A 138 11.16 -4.58 -20.27
C THR A 138 11.75 -5.58 -19.27
N PRO A 139 13.07 -5.52 -19.00
CA PRO A 139 13.73 -6.51 -18.17
C PRO A 139 13.24 -6.47 -16.72
N LEU A 140 13.20 -7.64 -16.07
CA LEU A 140 12.78 -7.79 -14.67
C LEU A 140 13.57 -6.88 -13.71
N GLU A 141 14.86 -6.65 -13.95
CA GLU A 141 15.69 -5.77 -13.13
C GLU A 141 15.15 -4.33 -13.11
N ALA A 142 14.76 -3.79 -14.27
CA ALA A 142 14.20 -2.45 -14.36
C ALA A 142 12.84 -2.35 -13.63
N PHE A 143 12.02 -3.40 -13.74
CA PHE A 143 10.76 -3.51 -13.01
C PHE A 143 10.97 -3.55 -11.49
N LEU A 144 11.91 -4.37 -11.02
CA LEU A 144 12.26 -4.47 -9.59
C LEU A 144 12.87 -3.18 -9.04
N ASP A 145 13.47 -2.33 -9.87
CA ASP A 145 13.94 -1.01 -9.44
C ASP A 145 12.86 0.08 -9.52
N GLY A 146 11.65 -0.25 -9.98
CA GLY A 146 10.59 0.71 -10.21
C GLY A 146 10.88 1.68 -11.37
N ARG A 147 11.79 1.30 -12.28
CA ARG A 147 12.22 2.11 -13.43
C ARG A 147 11.49 1.75 -14.73
N GLY A 148 10.62 0.75 -14.71
CA GLY A 148 9.85 0.32 -15.87
C GLY A 148 8.76 -0.65 -15.50
N ASN A 149 7.98 -1.03 -16.51
CA ASN A 149 6.98 -2.09 -16.43
C ASN A 149 7.64 -3.43 -16.78
N LEU A 150 6.94 -4.53 -16.53
CA LEU A 150 7.31 -5.87 -16.97
C LEU A 150 6.23 -6.37 -17.92
N LYS A 151 6.59 -6.68 -19.15
CA LYS A 151 5.66 -7.07 -20.22
C LYS A 151 6.01 -8.47 -20.72
N SER A 152 4.99 -9.22 -21.13
CA SER A 152 5.19 -10.51 -21.79
C SER A 152 5.55 -10.36 -23.27
N ASP A 153 6.30 -11.32 -23.80
CA ASP A 153 6.82 -11.29 -25.18
C ASP A 153 5.98 -12.12 -26.15
N CYS A 154 6.02 -13.46 -26.03
CA CYS A 154 5.43 -14.37 -27.02
C CYS A 154 3.92 -14.55 -26.87
N ASP A 155 3.43 -14.59 -25.63
CA ASP A 155 2.04 -14.79 -25.26
C ASP A 155 1.73 -14.07 -23.94
N GLU A 156 0.51 -14.20 -23.42
CA GLU A 156 0.06 -13.48 -22.23
C GLU A 156 0.61 -14.02 -20.92
N GLN A 157 1.31 -15.16 -20.95
CA GLN A 157 1.73 -15.86 -19.75
C GLN A 157 3.07 -15.34 -19.23
N LEU A 158 3.19 -15.18 -17.92
CA LEU A 158 4.45 -14.81 -17.26
C LEU A 158 4.68 -15.70 -16.05
N ILE A 159 5.90 -16.16 -15.86
CA ILE A 159 6.34 -16.78 -14.60
C ILE A 159 7.43 -15.90 -14.02
N ILE A 160 7.28 -15.47 -12.77
CA ILE A 160 8.27 -14.63 -12.09
C ILE A 160 8.62 -15.27 -10.76
N SER A 161 9.92 -15.52 -10.54
CA SER A 161 10.48 -16.09 -9.32
C SER A 161 11.13 -15.00 -8.48
N PHE A 162 10.72 -14.91 -7.21
CA PHE A 162 11.24 -13.96 -6.23
C PHE A 162 11.80 -14.72 -5.01
N PRO A 163 13.11 -15.01 -5.00
CA PRO A 163 13.80 -15.47 -3.79
C PRO A 163 13.89 -14.34 -2.77
N PHE A 164 13.78 -14.68 -1.49
CA PHE A 164 13.98 -13.76 -0.38
C PHE A 164 15.29 -14.06 0.35
N ASN A 165 16.01 -13.01 0.76
CA ASN A 165 17.30 -13.11 1.48
C ASN A 165 17.17 -13.62 2.92
N GLN A 166 15.95 -13.68 3.41
CA GLN A 166 15.57 -14.34 4.64
C GLN A 166 14.13 -14.82 4.52
N PRO A 167 13.73 -15.85 5.29
CA PRO A 167 12.35 -16.29 5.28
C PRO A 167 11.38 -15.18 5.71
N VAL A 168 10.27 -15.06 4.98
CA VAL A 168 9.20 -14.10 5.24
C VAL A 168 7.84 -14.78 5.42
N LYS A 169 6.92 -14.08 6.07
CA LYS A 169 5.49 -14.38 6.10
C LYS A 169 4.81 -13.44 5.14
N ILE A 170 3.97 -13.94 4.23
CA ILE A 170 3.28 -13.09 3.25
C ILE A 170 1.79 -13.06 3.59
N HIS A 171 1.28 -11.88 3.87
CA HIS A 171 -0.13 -11.64 4.21
C HIS A 171 -0.96 -11.32 2.97
N SER A 172 -0.46 -10.43 2.11
CA SER A 172 -1.16 -10.00 0.91
C SER A 172 -0.18 -9.74 -0.24
N VAL A 173 -0.73 -9.74 -1.45
CA VAL A 173 -0.02 -9.37 -2.67
C VAL A 173 -0.80 -8.24 -3.35
N MET A 174 -0.10 -7.28 -3.93
CA MET A 174 -0.69 -6.25 -4.78
C MET A 174 -0.12 -6.37 -6.19
N LEU A 175 -1.01 -6.33 -7.18
CA LEU A 175 -0.65 -6.29 -8.59
C LEU A 175 -1.31 -5.08 -9.25
N LYS A 176 -0.59 -4.44 -10.17
CA LYS A 176 -1.07 -3.33 -10.98
C LYS A 176 -0.65 -3.54 -12.42
N GLY A 177 -1.54 -3.25 -13.36
CA GLY A 177 -1.24 -3.30 -14.80
C GLY A 177 -2.18 -2.39 -15.61
N PRO A 178 -1.82 -2.04 -16.86
CA PRO A 178 -2.55 -1.03 -17.60
C PRO A 178 -3.77 -1.59 -18.34
N GLY A 179 -4.96 -1.16 -17.93
CA GLY A 179 -6.22 -1.43 -18.63
C GLY A 179 -6.42 -2.91 -18.98
N LYS A 180 -6.57 -3.18 -20.27
CA LYS A 180 -6.78 -4.54 -20.79
C LYS A 180 -5.57 -5.46 -20.66
N LEU A 181 -4.35 -4.90 -20.60
CA LEU A 181 -3.12 -5.68 -20.45
C LEU A 181 -2.85 -6.07 -19.00
N ALA A 182 -3.64 -5.56 -18.04
CA ALA A 182 -3.48 -5.88 -16.64
C ALA A 182 -3.68 -7.39 -16.40
N PRO A 183 -2.95 -7.99 -15.45
CA PRO A 183 -3.11 -9.41 -15.13
C PRO A 183 -4.52 -9.70 -14.60
N LYS A 184 -5.01 -10.92 -14.87
CA LYS A 184 -6.30 -11.40 -14.37
C LYS A 184 -6.13 -12.66 -13.51
N LYS A 185 -5.81 -13.80 -14.10
CA LYS A 185 -5.72 -15.06 -13.36
C LYS A 185 -4.30 -15.31 -12.87
N ILE A 186 -4.13 -15.45 -11.55
CA ILE A 186 -2.83 -15.58 -10.89
C ILE A 186 -2.77 -16.85 -10.05
N ARG A 187 -1.65 -17.56 -10.14
CA ARG A 187 -1.30 -18.70 -9.29
C ARG A 187 0.01 -18.44 -8.59
N LEU A 188 0.01 -18.64 -7.27
CA LEU A 188 1.16 -18.47 -6.41
C LEU A 188 1.67 -19.83 -5.94
N PHE A 189 2.98 -20.00 -6.01
CA PHE A 189 3.70 -21.17 -5.52
C PHE A 189 4.80 -20.71 -4.58
N ILE A 190 5.02 -21.43 -3.48
CA ILE A 190 6.10 -21.14 -2.55
C ILE A 190 7.01 -22.34 -2.37
N ASN A 191 8.30 -22.07 -2.19
CA ASN A 191 9.32 -23.06 -1.82
C ASN A 191 9.33 -24.32 -2.72
N LEU A 192 9.05 -24.15 -4.02
CA LEU A 192 9.14 -25.25 -4.97
C LEU A 192 10.60 -25.75 -5.04
N PRO A 193 10.83 -27.08 -5.11
CA PRO A 193 12.17 -27.64 -5.20
C PRO A 193 12.85 -27.38 -6.55
N LYS A 194 12.06 -26.99 -7.56
CA LYS A 194 12.52 -26.61 -8.90
C LYS A 194 11.81 -25.32 -9.30
N ALA A 195 12.46 -24.52 -10.14
CA ALA A 195 11.80 -23.40 -10.81
C ALA A 195 10.62 -23.93 -11.64
N LEU A 196 9.52 -23.19 -11.61
CA LEU A 196 8.34 -23.44 -12.40
C LEU A 196 8.62 -23.06 -13.85
N ASP A 197 8.11 -23.85 -14.78
CA ASP A 197 8.14 -23.60 -16.22
C ASP A 197 6.72 -23.73 -16.79
N PHE A 198 6.53 -23.33 -18.05
CA PHE A 198 5.21 -23.35 -18.69
C PHE A 198 4.67 -24.76 -18.96
N ASP A 199 5.52 -25.79 -18.96
CA ASP A 199 5.10 -27.18 -19.14
C ASP A 199 4.44 -27.73 -17.86
N HIS A 200 5.00 -27.41 -16.70
CA HIS A 200 4.53 -27.92 -15.41
C HIS A 200 3.56 -26.97 -14.70
N ALA A 201 3.60 -25.66 -14.99
CA ALA A 201 2.76 -24.66 -14.33
C ALA A 201 1.25 -24.97 -14.36
N PRO A 202 0.66 -25.39 -15.50
CA PRO A 202 -0.78 -25.66 -15.55
C PRO A 202 -1.22 -26.80 -14.62
N GLY A 203 -0.40 -27.85 -14.49
CA GLY A 203 -0.69 -29.05 -13.70
C GLY A 203 -0.22 -29.00 -12.24
N ALA A 204 0.63 -28.05 -11.88
CA ALA A 204 1.16 -27.94 -10.51
C ALA A 204 0.11 -27.44 -9.52
N GLU A 205 0.09 -28.00 -8.30
CA GLU A 205 -0.81 -27.53 -7.25
C GLU A 205 -0.36 -26.16 -6.72
N ALA A 206 -1.15 -25.12 -6.99
CA ALA A 206 -0.87 -23.78 -6.50
C ALA A 206 -1.09 -23.68 -4.98
N THR A 207 -0.21 -22.97 -4.28
CA THR A 207 -0.41 -22.64 -2.86
C THR A 207 -1.68 -21.79 -2.70
N GLN A 208 -1.89 -20.86 -3.63
CA GLN A 208 -3.13 -20.12 -3.78
C GLN A 208 -3.33 -19.69 -5.24
N GLU A 209 -4.58 -19.68 -5.68
CA GLU A 209 -5.03 -19.18 -6.98
C GLU A 209 -6.14 -18.14 -6.74
N PHE A 210 -6.15 -17.09 -7.55
CA PHE A 210 -7.17 -16.04 -7.52
C PHE A 210 -7.30 -15.33 -8.87
N GLU A 211 -8.44 -14.69 -9.08
CA GLU A 211 -8.65 -13.77 -10.20
C GLU A 211 -8.69 -12.33 -9.68
N LEU A 212 -7.98 -11.46 -10.36
CA LEU A 212 -8.01 -10.02 -10.16
C LEU A 212 -9.16 -9.39 -10.96
N GLY A 213 -9.73 -8.32 -10.44
CA GLY A 213 -10.76 -7.53 -11.08
C GLY A 213 -10.25 -6.30 -11.84
N PRO A 214 -11.17 -5.45 -12.31
CA PRO A 214 -10.84 -4.21 -13.03
C PRO A 214 -10.07 -3.18 -12.19
N SER A 215 -10.09 -3.31 -10.85
CA SER A 215 -9.33 -2.47 -9.92
C SER A 215 -7.81 -2.58 -10.10
N THR A 216 -7.33 -3.66 -10.74
CA THR A 216 -5.91 -3.85 -11.09
C THR A 216 -5.36 -2.72 -11.96
N SER A 217 -6.22 -2.04 -12.72
CA SER A 217 -5.84 -0.89 -13.55
C SER A 217 -5.95 0.46 -12.84
N SER A 218 -6.38 0.48 -11.58
CA SER A 218 -6.41 1.70 -10.79
C SER A 218 -5.00 2.14 -10.39
N ASP A 219 -4.85 3.40 -9.98
CA ASP A 219 -3.56 3.94 -9.55
C ASP A 219 -2.95 3.15 -8.37
N ASN A 220 -3.79 2.57 -7.52
CA ASN A 220 -3.39 1.82 -6.34
C ASN A 220 -3.20 0.32 -6.59
N GLY A 221 -3.52 -0.17 -7.80
CA GLY A 221 -3.55 -1.61 -8.11
C GLY A 221 -4.67 -2.33 -7.35
N GLU A 222 -4.62 -3.66 -7.39
CA GLU A 222 -5.54 -4.54 -6.68
C GLU A 222 -4.78 -5.40 -5.68
N VAL A 223 -5.34 -5.50 -4.47
CA VAL A 223 -4.72 -6.15 -3.32
C VAL A 223 -5.52 -7.40 -3.00
N VAL A 224 -4.83 -8.52 -2.92
CA VAL A 224 -5.43 -9.81 -2.61
C VAL A 224 -4.85 -10.32 -1.29
N GLU A 225 -5.75 -10.56 -0.33
CA GLU A 225 -5.40 -11.25 0.91
C GLU A 225 -5.07 -12.71 0.62
N LEU A 226 -3.91 -13.14 1.07
CA LEU A 226 -3.49 -14.52 0.98
C LEU A 226 -4.01 -15.30 2.18
N ARG A 227 -4.15 -16.62 2.01
CA ARG A 227 -4.39 -17.56 3.10
C ARG A 227 -3.15 -17.63 3.97
N PHE A 228 -2.96 -16.63 4.82
CA PHE A 228 -1.75 -16.36 5.60
C PHE A 228 -1.16 -17.61 6.28
N VAL A 229 -2.02 -18.51 6.75
CA VAL A 229 -1.65 -19.82 7.32
C VAL A 229 -0.77 -20.69 6.41
N ARG A 230 -0.89 -20.56 5.08
CA ARG A 230 -0.06 -21.25 4.08
C ARG A 230 1.25 -20.52 3.78
N PHE A 231 1.32 -19.23 4.05
CA PHE A 231 2.44 -18.35 3.71
C PHE A 231 3.22 -17.91 4.96
N GLN A 232 3.41 -18.82 5.94
CA GLN A 232 4.10 -18.52 7.21
C GLN A 232 5.63 -18.64 7.16
N ASN A 233 6.19 -19.25 6.11
CA ASN A 233 7.63 -19.46 5.96
C ASN A 233 7.97 -19.56 4.47
N VAL A 234 8.13 -18.40 3.83
CA VAL A 234 8.38 -18.28 2.40
C VAL A 234 9.83 -17.87 2.19
N GLN A 235 10.61 -18.71 1.53
CA GLN A 235 11.98 -18.41 1.09
C GLN A 235 12.03 -18.04 -0.39
N ASN A 236 11.14 -18.63 -1.19
CA ASN A 236 10.95 -18.28 -2.59
C ASN A 236 9.45 -18.27 -2.89
N ILE A 237 9.00 -17.27 -3.65
CA ILE A 237 7.64 -17.22 -4.22
C ILE A 237 7.73 -17.11 -5.74
N GLN A 238 6.94 -17.94 -6.42
CA GLN A 238 6.82 -17.92 -7.87
C GLN A 238 5.38 -17.53 -8.24
N VAL A 239 5.27 -16.52 -9.09
CA VAL A 239 4.02 -15.94 -9.55
C VAL A 239 3.82 -16.36 -10.99
N PHE A 240 2.80 -17.17 -11.23
CA PHE A 240 2.35 -17.52 -12.57
C PHE A 240 1.12 -16.70 -12.93
N ILE A 241 1.25 -15.92 -13.99
CA ILE A 241 0.18 -15.13 -14.58
C ILE A 241 -0.31 -15.89 -15.80
N GLU A 242 -1.55 -16.39 -15.72
CA GLU A 242 -2.14 -17.21 -16.78
C GLU A 242 -2.73 -16.36 -17.91
N ASN A 243 -3.28 -15.19 -17.59
CA ASN A 243 -3.89 -14.31 -18.58
C ASN A 243 -4.09 -12.87 -18.06
N ASN A 244 -4.58 -12.01 -18.94
CA ASN A 244 -4.92 -10.61 -18.68
C ASN A 244 -6.42 -10.32 -18.73
N GLN A 245 -6.79 -9.11 -18.29
CA GLN A 245 -8.17 -8.60 -18.24
C GLN A 245 -8.81 -8.49 -19.63
N GLY A 246 -8.00 -8.29 -20.68
CA GLY A 246 -8.43 -8.06 -22.05
C GLY A 246 -8.64 -9.32 -22.88
N GLY A 247 -8.08 -10.45 -22.45
CA GLY A 247 -8.00 -11.68 -23.25
C GLY A 247 -7.14 -11.53 -24.52
N GLY A 248 -6.16 -10.64 -24.51
CA GLY A 248 -5.18 -10.52 -25.60
C GLY A 248 -3.90 -11.32 -25.28
N ASP A 249 -2.96 -11.30 -26.21
CA ASP A 249 -1.74 -12.13 -26.13
C ASP A 249 -0.58 -11.45 -25.36
N VAL A 250 -0.85 -10.33 -24.70
CA VAL A 250 0.17 -9.55 -23.97
C VAL A 250 -0.35 -9.18 -22.60
N THR A 251 0.44 -9.49 -21.58
CA THR A 251 0.21 -9.06 -20.20
C THR A 251 1.29 -8.09 -19.78
N GLU A 252 0.90 -7.02 -19.08
CA GLU A 252 1.81 -6.00 -18.59
C GLU A 252 1.56 -5.69 -17.11
N LEU A 253 2.65 -5.67 -16.35
CA LEU A 253 2.70 -5.30 -14.94
C LEU A 253 3.37 -3.94 -14.78
N CYS A 254 2.70 -3.03 -14.08
CA CYS A 254 3.29 -1.76 -13.62
C CYS A 254 3.83 -1.87 -12.19
N ALA A 255 3.26 -2.76 -11.36
CA ALA A 255 3.77 -3.01 -10.02
C ALA A 255 3.36 -4.40 -9.52
N LEU A 256 4.22 -5.02 -8.74
CA LEU A 256 3.96 -6.25 -8.00
C LEU A 256 4.63 -6.12 -6.64
N LYS A 257 3.83 -6.20 -5.56
CA LYS A 257 4.32 -6.04 -4.18
C LYS A 257 3.79 -7.14 -3.29
N PHE A 258 4.61 -7.55 -2.34
CA PHE A 258 4.22 -8.48 -1.28
C PHE A 258 4.23 -7.74 0.05
N TYR A 259 3.16 -7.88 0.83
CA TYR A 259 3.09 -7.31 2.17
C TYR A 259 3.11 -8.42 3.21
N GLY A 260 3.92 -8.24 4.23
CA GLY A 260 4.15 -9.30 5.20
C GLY A 260 5.12 -8.93 6.32
N GLN A 261 5.76 -9.95 6.90
CA GLN A 261 6.73 -9.78 7.99
C GLN A 261 7.91 -10.72 7.79
N PRO A 262 9.15 -10.30 8.04
CA PRO A 262 10.27 -11.22 8.11
C PRO A 262 10.15 -12.15 9.33
N LEU A 263 10.60 -13.40 9.21
CA LEU A 263 10.54 -14.35 10.33
C LEU A 263 11.53 -14.00 11.45
N SER A 264 12.64 -13.36 11.08
CA SER A 264 13.65 -12.87 12.03
C SER A 264 13.52 -11.36 12.21
N ALA A 265 13.73 -10.88 13.43
CA ALA A 265 13.75 -9.45 13.72
C ALA A 265 14.87 -8.78 12.91
N VAL A 266 14.49 -7.82 12.05
CA VAL A 266 15.45 -7.07 11.26
C VAL A 266 16.14 -6.04 12.15
N ASN A 267 17.46 -6.00 12.09
CA ASN A 267 18.22 -4.92 12.70
C ASN A 267 17.95 -3.64 11.88
N MET A 268 17.18 -2.69 12.43
CA MET A 268 16.75 -1.48 11.72
C MET A 268 17.90 -0.60 11.20
N ASN A 269 19.13 -0.86 11.64
CA ASN A 269 20.34 -0.16 11.19
C ASN A 269 20.79 -0.56 9.77
N ASP A 270 20.33 -1.69 9.24
CA ASP A 270 20.73 -2.18 7.91
C ASP A 270 19.92 -1.56 6.76
N PHE A 271 18.82 -0.86 7.08
CA PHE A 271 18.06 -0.10 6.10
C PHE A 271 18.76 1.23 5.77
N LYS A 272 19.63 1.20 4.76
CA LYS A 272 20.11 2.44 4.12
C LYS A 272 18.93 3.13 3.44
N ARG A 273 18.47 4.25 4.03
CA ARG A 273 17.66 5.24 3.30
C ARG A 273 18.46 5.66 2.07
N VAL A 274 17.97 5.33 0.89
CA VAL A 274 18.49 5.91 -0.35
C VAL A 274 18.01 7.36 -0.36
N ALA A 275 18.81 8.24 0.24
CA ALA A 275 18.63 9.67 0.08
C ALA A 275 18.80 9.99 -1.41
N GLY A 276 17.73 10.46 -2.05
CA GLY A 276 17.79 11.03 -3.39
C GLY A 276 18.94 12.03 -3.44
N LYS A 277 19.83 11.87 -4.43
CA LYS A 277 20.98 12.75 -4.62
C LYS A 277 20.50 14.20 -4.66
N ALA A 278 21.09 15.03 -3.79
CA ALA A 278 21.01 16.47 -3.89
C ALA A 278 21.48 16.89 -5.29
N GLY A 279 20.63 17.65 -5.98
CA GLY A 279 20.93 18.22 -7.28
C GLY A 279 22.26 18.97 -7.25
N GLU A 280 23.06 18.73 -8.28
CA GLU A 280 24.34 19.36 -8.54
C GLU A 280 24.18 20.89 -8.56
N ALA A 281 24.99 21.56 -7.74
CA ALA A 281 25.36 22.94 -7.95
C ALA A 281 26.52 22.99 -8.96
N GLY A 282 26.41 23.88 -9.95
CA GLY A 282 27.44 24.21 -10.94
C GLY A 282 26.80 24.37 -12.32
N HIS A 283 26.98 25.45 -13.08
CA HIS A 283 27.96 26.53 -13.04
C HIS A 283 27.38 27.76 -13.74
#